data_AF-A0A5A8AEE3-F1
#
_entry.id   AF-A0A5A8AEE3-F1
#
_cell.length_a   1.000
_cell.length_b   1.000
_cell.length_c   1.000
_cell.angle_alpha   90.00
_cell.angle_beta   90.00
_cell.angle_gamma   90.00
#
_symmetry.space_group_name_H-M   'P 1'
#
loop_
_entity.id
_entity.type
_entity.pdbx_description
1 polymer ?
#
loop_
_entity_poly.entity_id
_entity_poly.type
_entity_poly.pdbx_seq_one_letter_code
_entity_poly.pdbx_strand_id
1 'polypeptide(L)'
;MSNFNFYNFLEQQGYEKETIRKADGTTFCTNYQKELDENIWNSLTVHADKTITGASPKSGLVFKQRPQPASAEDAANLLKLIEEVPDEREDD
;
A
#
# COMPACT_ATOMS: atom_id res chain seq x y z
N MET A 1 -8.44 -13.49 21.51
CA MET A 1 -8.25 -12.20 20.82
C MET A 1 -7.47 -12.47 19.55
N SER A 2 -8.04 -12.18 18.39
CA SER A 2 -7.28 -12.31 17.14
C SER A 2 -6.31 -11.14 17.06
N ASN A 3 -5.00 -11.40 16.99
CA ASN A 3 -4.02 -10.35 16.73
C ASN A 3 -4.28 -9.85 15.30
N PHE A 4 -4.45 -8.53 15.14
CA PHE A 4 -4.60 -7.93 13.83
C PHE A 4 -3.37 -8.29 12.96
N ASN A 5 -3.63 -8.81 11.76
CA ASN A 5 -2.60 -9.13 10.79
C ASN A 5 -2.76 -8.21 9.59
N PHE A 6 -1.87 -7.24 9.48
CA PHE A 6 -1.92 -6.22 8.43
C PHE A 6 -1.80 -6.82 7.03
N TYR A 7 -0.98 -7.85 6.83
CA TYR A 7 -0.80 -8.47 5.52
C TYR A 7 -2.07 -9.19 5.05
N ASN A 8 -2.69 -9.96 5.94
CA ASN A 8 -3.96 -10.62 5.63
C ASN A 8 -5.07 -9.58 5.37
N PHE A 9 -5.06 -8.45 6.09
CA PHE A 9 -5.98 -7.35 5.84
C PHE A 9 -5.80 -6.77 4.43
N LEU A 10 -4.57 -6.54 3.98
CA LEU A 10 -4.29 -6.04 2.62
C LEU A 10 -4.82 -7.00 1.54
N GLU A 11 -4.56 -8.30 1.68
CA GLU A 11 -5.05 -9.32 0.75
C GLU A 11 -6.59 -9.35 0.73
N GLN A 12 -7.25 -9.20 1.90
CA GLN A 12 -8.71 -9.10 1.99
C GLN A 12 -9.28 -7.82 1.35
N GLN A 13 -8.49 -6.74 1.29
CA GLN A 13 -8.88 -5.49 0.63
C GLN A 13 -8.59 -5.49 -0.89
N GLY A 14 -8.11 -6.61 -1.44
CA GLY A 14 -7.85 -6.80 -2.86
C GLY A 14 -6.46 -6.32 -3.31
N TYR A 15 -5.50 -6.16 -2.40
CA TYR A 15 -4.13 -5.82 -2.77
C TYR A 15 -3.39 -7.03 -3.29
N GLU A 16 -2.74 -6.86 -4.43
CA GLU A 16 -1.78 -7.78 -5.01
C GLU A 16 -0.40 -7.56 -4.39
N LYS A 17 0.33 -8.67 -4.20
CA LYS A 17 1.61 -8.67 -3.50
C LYS A 17 2.75 -9.05 -4.43
N GLU A 18 3.78 -8.21 -4.47
CA GLU A 18 5.05 -8.49 -5.15
C GLU A 18 6.20 -8.39 -4.15
N THR A 19 7.09 -9.40 -4.12
CA THR A 19 8.28 -9.39 -3.26
C THR A 19 9.53 -9.17 -4.09
N ILE A 20 10.21 -8.04 -3.85
CA ILE A 20 11.44 -7.68 -4.53
C ILE A 20 12.61 -8.18 -3.67
N ARG A 21 13.50 -8.98 -4.28
CA ARG A 21 14.66 -9.56 -3.61
C ARG A 21 15.96 -8.94 -4.12
N LYS A 22 16.96 -8.87 -3.26
CA LYS A 22 18.34 -8.52 -3.62
C LYS A 22 19.03 -9.74 -4.25
N ALA A 23 20.22 -9.50 -4.82
CA ALA A 23 21.06 -10.55 -5.41
C ALA A 23 21.47 -11.66 -4.43
N ASP A 24 21.52 -11.36 -3.13
CA ASP A 24 21.81 -12.34 -2.06
C ASP A 24 20.58 -13.18 -1.64
N GLY A 25 19.44 -13.00 -2.31
CA GLY A 25 18.20 -13.69 -2.00
C GLY A 25 17.40 -13.08 -0.84
N THR A 26 17.93 -12.07 -0.15
CA THR A 26 17.20 -11.38 0.92
C THR A 26 16.10 -10.49 0.36
N THR A 27 15.00 -10.35 1.09
CA THR A 27 13.92 -9.42 0.72
C THR A 27 14.42 -7.98 0.84
N PHE A 28 14.31 -7.22 -0.25
CA PHE A 28 14.52 -5.78 -0.24
C PHE A 28 13.27 -5.08 0.31
N CYS A 29 12.13 -5.32 -0.32
CA CYS A 29 10.82 -4.86 0.12
C CYS A 29 9.71 -5.78 -0.43
N THR A 30 8.50 -5.59 0.08
CA THR A 30 7.29 -6.19 -0.48
C THR A 30 6.36 -5.05 -0.89
N ASN A 31 6.03 -4.97 -2.16
CA ASN A 31 5.07 -4.01 -2.66
C ASN A 31 3.67 -4.62 -2.65
N TYR A 32 2.70 -3.85 -2.17
CA TYR A 32 1.28 -4.14 -2.28
C TYR A 32 0.67 -3.09 -3.19
N GLN A 33 -0.10 -3.50 -4.19
CA GLN A 33 -0.75 -2.60 -5.14
C GLN A 33 -2.18 -3.05 -5.40
N LYS A 34 -3.06 -2.10 -5.67
CA LYS A 34 -4.45 -2.37 -6.00
C LYS A 34 -4.87 -1.48 -7.16
N GLU A 35 -5.54 -2.09 -8.13
CA GLU A 35 -6.22 -1.36 -9.19
C GLU A 35 -7.44 -0.67 -8.60
N LEU A 36 -7.46 0.66 -8.68
CA LEU A 36 -8.54 1.49 -8.16
C LEU A 36 -9.54 1.83 -9.26
N ASP A 37 -9.02 1.98 -10.47
CA ASP A 37 -9.74 2.22 -11.72
C ASP A 37 -8.91 1.67 -12.89
N GLU A 38 -9.45 1.60 -14.11
CA GLU A 38 -8.78 1.03 -15.28
C GLU A 38 -7.39 1.64 -15.50
N ASN A 39 -6.33 0.81 -15.33
CA ASN A 39 -4.93 1.22 -15.42
C ASN A 39 -4.48 2.28 -14.38
N ILE A 40 -5.25 2.50 -13.31
CA ILE A 40 -4.91 3.40 -12.20
C ILE A 40 -4.65 2.58 -10.94
N TRP A 41 -3.38 2.57 -10.51
CA TRP A 41 -2.89 1.72 -9.43
C TRP A 41 -2.25 2.53 -8.32
N ASN A 42 -2.56 2.18 -7.07
CA ASN A 42 -1.81 2.71 -5.93
C ASN A 42 -0.60 1.84 -5.57
N SER A 43 0.14 2.27 -4.56
CA SER A 43 1.26 1.50 -4.03
C SER A 43 1.40 1.64 -2.52
N LEU A 44 1.65 0.51 -1.87
CA LEU A 44 2.01 0.41 -0.47
C LEU A 44 3.22 -0.53 -0.35
N THR A 45 4.39 0.05 -0.15
CA THR A 45 5.64 -0.70 0.04
C THR A 45 5.88 -0.97 1.52
N VAL A 46 6.07 -2.25 1.88
CA VAL A 46 6.58 -2.71 3.18
C VAL A 46 8.08 -2.94 3.06
N HIS A 47 8.87 -2.19 3.83
CA HIS A 47 10.32 -2.26 3.85
C HIS A 47 10.83 -3.43 4.71
N ALA A 48 12.11 -3.76 4.54
CA ALA A 48 12.76 -4.81 5.34
C ALA A 48 12.70 -4.55 6.86
N ASP A 49 12.74 -3.28 7.27
CA ASP A 49 12.62 -2.82 8.67
C ASP A 49 11.17 -2.81 9.19
N LYS A 50 10.23 -3.32 8.40
CA LYS A 50 8.79 -3.37 8.69
C LYS A 50 8.09 -2.01 8.70
N THR A 51 8.76 -0.92 8.33
CA THR A 51 8.07 0.34 8.05
C THR A 51 7.36 0.29 6.69
N ILE A 52 6.44 1.22 6.47
CA ILE A 52 5.62 1.29 5.26
C ILE A 52 5.71 2.66 4.59
N THR A 53 5.60 2.65 3.27
CA THR A 53 5.53 3.84 2.42
C THR A 53 4.36 3.70 1.48
N GLY A 54 3.53 4.73 1.40
CA GLY A 54 2.30 4.72 0.63
C GLY A 54 2.31 5.82 -0.41
N ALA A 55 1.79 5.50 -1.59
CA ALA A 55 1.59 6.43 -2.68
C ALA A 55 0.20 6.27 -3.27
N SER A 56 -0.47 7.40 -3.55
CA SER A 56 -1.72 7.46 -4.27
C SER A 56 -1.50 7.94 -5.71
N PRO A 57 -2.37 7.52 -6.65
CA PRO A 57 -2.41 8.10 -7.98
C PRO A 57 -2.65 9.62 -7.99
N LYS A 58 -3.45 10.15 -7.04
CA LYS A 58 -3.76 11.58 -6.95
C LYS A 58 -2.57 12.44 -6.53
N SER A 59 -1.84 12.01 -5.50
CA SER A 59 -0.88 12.85 -4.78
C SER A 59 0.56 12.36 -4.89
N GLY A 60 0.78 11.21 -5.55
CA GLY A 60 2.05 10.51 -5.51
C GLY A 60 2.32 10.02 -4.10
N LEU A 61 3.50 10.32 -3.57
CA LEU A 61 3.90 9.86 -2.24
C LEU A 61 3.11 10.54 -1.10
N VAL A 62 2.33 9.76 -0.36
CA VAL A 62 1.47 10.23 0.73
C VAL A 62 2.20 10.17 2.08
N PHE A 63 2.95 9.09 2.34
CA PHE A 63 3.75 8.94 3.55
C PHE A 63 4.96 8.03 3.32
N LYS A 64 6.02 8.23 4.13
CA LYS A 64 7.26 7.45 4.12
C LYS A 64 7.55 6.86 5.49
N GLN A 65 8.12 5.66 5.48
CA GLN A 65 8.69 4.97 6.64
C GLN A 65 7.84 5.05 7.93
N ARG A 66 6.52 4.86 7.81
CA ARG A 66 5.62 4.81 8.97
C ARG A 66 5.60 3.41 9.58
N PRO A 67 5.29 3.26 10.89
CA PRO A 67 4.98 1.95 11.45
C PRO A 67 3.78 1.30 10.76
N GLN A 68 3.71 -0.03 10.77
CA GLN A 68 2.51 -0.75 10.34
C GLN A 68 1.34 -0.45 11.29
N PRO A 69 0.10 -0.35 10.76
CA PRO A 69 -1.08 -0.17 11.60
C PRO A 69 -1.27 -1.37 12.54
N ALA A 70 -1.72 -1.08 13.77
CA ALA A 70 -1.94 -2.09 14.81
C ALA A 70 -3.40 -2.58 14.86
N SER A 71 -4.30 -1.96 14.10
CA SER A 71 -5.73 -2.27 14.06
C SER A 71 -6.27 -2.18 12.62
N ALA A 72 -7.41 -2.84 12.38
CA ALA A 72 -8.12 -2.76 11.11
C ALA A 72 -8.62 -1.35 10.82
N GLU A 73 -8.98 -0.58 11.86
CA GLU A 73 -9.43 0.81 11.72
C GLU A 73 -8.28 1.71 11.24
N ASP A 74 -7.11 1.61 11.86
CA ASP A 74 -5.93 2.37 11.44
C ASP A 74 -5.51 2.00 10.01
N ALA A 75 -5.57 0.70 9.69
CA ALA A 75 -5.25 0.21 8.36
C ALA A 75 -6.23 0.75 7.31
N ALA A 76 -7.54 0.70 7.58
CA ALA A 76 -8.55 1.23 6.68
C ALA A 76 -8.40 2.74 6.47
N ASN A 77 -8.11 3.50 7.53
CA ASN A 77 -7.87 4.94 7.42
C ASN A 77 -6.61 5.25 6.60
N LEU A 78 -5.57 4.43 6.73
CA LEU A 78 -4.37 4.55 5.90
C LEU A 78 -4.63 4.21 4.43
N LEU A 79 -5.40 3.17 4.14
CA LEU A 79 -5.73 2.79 2.76
C LEU A 79 -6.52 3.90 2.06
N LYS A 80 -7.50 4.52 2.73
CA LYS A 80 -8.24 5.67 2.17
C LYS A 80 -7.33 6.77 1.62
N LEU A 81 -6.22 7.05 2.30
CA LEU A 81 -5.26 8.08 1.87
C LEU A 81 -4.51 7.70 0.59
N ILE A 82 -4.23 6.41 0.39
CA ILE A 82 -3.49 5.92 -0.79
C ILE A 82 -4.42 5.45 -1.92
N GLU A 83 -5.72 5.34 -1.65
CA GLU A 83 -6.76 4.98 -2.62
C GLU A 83 -7.41 6.21 -3.30
N GLU A 84 -6.87 7.41 -3.07
CA GLU A 84 -7.34 8.61 -3.78
C GLU A 84 -6.87 8.61 -5.25
N VAL A 85 -7.83 8.67 -6.17
CA VAL A 85 -7.60 8.82 -7.62
C VAL A 85 -7.70 10.30 -8.04
N PRO A 86 -7.00 10.74 -9.10
CA PRO A 86 -7.17 12.08 -9.65
C PRO A 86 -8.64 12.31 -10.02
N ASP A 87 -9.12 13.54 -9.84
CA ASP A 87 -10.40 13.93 -10.40
C ASP A 87 -10.27 13.83 -11.93
N GLU A 88 -11.26 13.27 -12.63
CA GLU A 88 -11.26 13.17 -14.10
C GLU A 88 -10.79 14.51 -14.69
N ARG A 89 -9.74 14.48 -15.52
CA ARG A 89 -9.34 15.68 -16.23
C ARG A 89 -10.50 16.06 -17.14
N GLU A 90 -11.06 17.26 -16.97
CA GLU A 90 -11.76 17.91 -18.08
C GLU A 90 -10.76 17.92 -19.23
N ASP A 91 -11.06 17.16 -20.28
CA ASP A 91 -10.32 17.18 -21.53
C ASP A 91 -10.38 18.62 -22.07
N ASP A 92 -9.27 19.36 -21.95
CA ASP A 92 -9.03 20.65 -22.64
C ASP A 92 -8.79 20.43 -24.14
#